data_AF-A0A896T8C4-F1
#
_entry.id   AF-A0A896T8C4-F1
#
_cell.length_a   1.000
_cell.length_b   1.000
_cell.length_c   1.000
_cell.angle_alpha   90.00
_cell.angle_beta   90.00
_cell.angle_gamma   90.00
#
_symmetry.space_group_name_H-M   'P 1'
#
loop_
_entity.id
_entity.type
_entity.pdbx_description
1 polymer ?
#
loop_
_entity_poly.entity_id
_entity_poly.type
_entity_poly.pdbx_seq_one_letter_code
_entity_poly.pdbx_strand_id
1 'polypeptide(L)'
;MCQPIRNFRSKVLGDYANVGYNATKGQYFYGCKCHDLVSESGYVIDYTITPASMADSSMTEEVLSQFGTPTVLGDMGYLGQSLHDRLELEGIDLMTPVRKNMKQKKILFPNFSKRRKVIERVFSFLTNLGAERCKSRSPQGFQLKLEMILLAYSLLLKSAKSLEP
;
A
#
# COMPACT_ATOMS: atom_id res chain seq x y z
N MET A 1 -13.31 -1.51 -5.37
CA MET A 1 -13.98 -1.34 -4.04
C MET A 1 -15.49 -1.34 -4.20
N CYS A 2 -16.24 -1.94 -3.26
CA CYS A 2 -17.70 -1.79 -3.21
C CYS A 2 -18.08 -0.51 -2.43
N GLN A 3 -19.09 0.23 -2.90
CA GLN A 3 -19.59 1.45 -2.25
C GLN A 3 -20.55 1.09 -1.09
N PRO A 4 -20.71 1.98 -0.08
CA PRO A 4 -21.53 1.74 1.12
C PRO A 4 -22.88 1.05 0.88
N ILE A 5 -23.59 1.47 -0.17
CA ILE A 5 -24.92 0.98 -0.56
C ILE A 5 -24.95 -0.55 -0.81
N ARG A 6 -23.83 -1.14 -1.23
CA ARG A 6 -23.72 -2.57 -1.57
C ARG A 6 -22.82 -3.37 -0.63
N ASN A 7 -22.17 -2.73 0.35
CA ASN A 7 -21.19 -3.38 1.22
C ASN A 7 -21.74 -4.61 1.94
N PHE A 8 -22.94 -4.51 2.52
CA PHE A 8 -23.56 -5.59 3.29
C PHE A 8 -24.11 -6.74 2.43
N ARG A 9 -24.17 -6.57 1.10
CA ARG A 9 -24.67 -7.60 0.16
C ARG A 9 -23.55 -8.26 -0.64
N SER A 10 -22.35 -7.67 -0.65
CA SER A 10 -21.20 -8.23 -1.35
C SER A 10 -20.65 -9.43 -0.57
N LYS A 11 -20.45 -10.55 -1.27
CA LYS A 11 -19.77 -11.75 -0.76
C LYS A 11 -18.57 -12.15 -1.61
N VAL A 12 -18.15 -11.27 -2.52
CA VAL A 12 -17.01 -11.53 -3.42
C VAL A 12 -15.77 -11.66 -2.55
N LEU A 13 -15.00 -12.75 -2.74
CA LEU A 13 -13.84 -13.08 -1.91
C LEU A 13 -14.17 -13.14 -0.41
N GLY A 14 -15.32 -13.71 -0.02
CA GLY A 14 -15.84 -13.69 1.35
C GLY A 14 -14.86 -14.16 2.45
N ASP A 15 -13.90 -15.01 2.10
CA ASP A 15 -12.88 -15.49 3.06
C ASP A 15 -11.70 -14.50 3.24
N TYR A 16 -11.55 -13.51 2.34
CA TYR A 16 -10.40 -12.59 2.27
C TYR A 16 -10.79 -11.11 2.30
N ALA A 17 -12.04 -10.79 2.00
CA ALA A 17 -12.57 -9.44 1.92
C ALA A 17 -13.65 -9.23 2.97
N ASN A 18 -13.65 -8.06 3.59
CA ASN A 18 -14.66 -7.68 4.57
C ASN A 18 -14.95 -6.18 4.52
N VAL A 19 -15.71 -5.68 5.49
CA VAL A 19 -16.01 -4.24 5.59
C VAL A 19 -14.93 -3.55 6.42
N GLY A 20 -14.32 -2.52 5.83
CA GLY A 20 -13.39 -1.62 6.51
C GLY A 20 -13.84 -0.17 6.43
N TYR A 21 -13.24 0.67 7.25
CA TYR A 21 -13.46 2.11 7.25
C TYR A 21 -12.27 2.85 6.63
N ASN A 22 -12.52 3.68 5.62
CA ASN A 22 -11.53 4.57 5.05
C ASN A 22 -11.65 5.95 5.72
N ALA A 23 -10.73 6.25 6.65
CA ALA A 23 -10.75 7.51 7.40
C ALA A 23 -10.57 8.75 6.50
N THR A 24 -9.75 8.65 5.44
CA THR A 24 -9.51 9.75 4.49
C THR A 24 -10.77 10.11 3.71
N LYS A 25 -11.58 9.12 3.34
CA LYS A 25 -12.82 9.30 2.57
C LYS A 25 -14.08 9.36 3.45
N GLY A 26 -13.95 9.16 4.77
CA GLY A 26 -15.07 9.16 5.71
C GLY A 26 -16.13 8.09 5.43
N GLN A 27 -15.76 6.94 4.86
CA GLN A 27 -16.73 5.98 4.36
C GLN A 27 -16.31 4.52 4.59
N TYR A 28 -17.31 3.66 4.76
CA TYR A 28 -17.13 2.21 4.78
C TYR A 28 -17.04 1.65 3.36
N PHE A 29 -16.22 0.64 3.17
CA PHE A 29 -16.11 -0.10 1.91
C PHE A 29 -15.98 -1.59 2.18
N TYR A 30 -16.56 -2.41 1.31
CA TYR A 30 -16.30 -3.84 1.29
C TYR A 30 -15.17 -4.14 0.29
N GLY A 31 -14.15 -4.88 0.73
CA GLY A 31 -13.04 -5.31 -0.10
C GLY A 31 -11.79 -5.70 0.68
N CYS A 32 -10.66 -5.53 0.03
CA CYS A 32 -9.32 -5.71 0.57
C CYS A 32 -8.54 -4.39 0.47
N LYS A 33 -7.44 -4.29 1.22
CA LYS A 33 -6.39 -3.28 1.06
C LYS A 33 -5.15 -3.92 0.43
N CYS A 34 -4.42 -3.12 -0.33
CA CYS A 34 -3.13 -3.48 -0.90
C CYS A 34 -2.07 -2.62 -0.22
N HIS A 35 -1.03 -3.25 0.31
CA HIS A 35 0.12 -2.59 0.90
C HIS A 35 1.32 -2.89 0.02
N ASP A 36 1.89 -1.86 -0.60
CA ASP A 36 2.97 -2.01 -1.59
C ASP A 36 4.26 -1.40 -1.05
N LEU A 37 5.37 -2.12 -1.21
CA LEU A 37 6.72 -1.60 -1.07
C LEU A 37 7.19 -1.11 -2.44
N VAL A 38 7.50 0.18 -2.54
CA VAL A 38 7.84 0.81 -3.82
C VAL A 38 9.22 1.45 -3.74
N SER A 39 10.07 1.15 -4.72
CA SER A 39 11.38 1.79 -4.88
C SER A 39 11.25 3.29 -5.16
N GLU A 40 12.29 4.06 -4.90
CA GLU A 40 12.33 5.49 -5.29
C GLU A 40 12.16 5.70 -6.81
N SER A 41 12.55 4.68 -7.57
CA SER A 41 12.39 4.58 -9.01
C SER A 41 10.96 4.27 -9.47
N GLY A 42 10.03 3.93 -8.57
CA GLY A 42 8.63 3.63 -8.87
C GLY A 42 8.33 2.15 -9.13
N TYR A 43 9.32 1.25 -9.15
CA TYR A 43 9.04 -0.19 -9.20
C TYR A 43 8.38 -0.66 -7.91
N VAL A 44 7.30 -1.43 -8.03
CA VAL A 44 6.73 -2.21 -6.93
C VAL A 44 7.67 -3.39 -6.69
N ILE A 45 8.24 -3.44 -5.49
CA ILE A 45 9.22 -4.44 -5.07
C ILE A 45 8.50 -5.63 -4.46
N ASP A 46 7.55 -5.34 -3.58
CA ASP A 46 6.77 -6.34 -2.85
C ASP A 46 5.37 -5.80 -2.54
N TYR A 47 4.42 -6.68 -2.26
CA TYR A 47 3.06 -6.32 -1.87
C TYR A 47 2.42 -7.36 -0.96
N THR A 48 1.47 -6.92 -0.12
CA THR A 48 0.56 -7.83 0.58
C THR A 48 -0.88 -7.34 0.49
N ILE A 49 -1.82 -8.28 0.59
CA ILE A 49 -3.26 -8.03 0.55
C ILE A 49 -3.88 -8.38 1.89
N THR A 50 -4.66 -7.44 2.42
CA THR A 50 -5.34 -7.62 3.71
C THR A 50 -6.84 -7.38 3.56
N PRO A 51 -7.68 -8.01 4.41
CA PRO A 51 -9.06 -7.58 4.58
C PRO A 51 -9.17 -6.09 4.91
N ALA A 52 -10.21 -5.42 4.39
CA ALA A 52 -10.39 -3.97 4.58
C ALA A 52 -10.44 -3.51 6.04
N SER A 53 -10.88 -4.37 6.96
CA SER A 53 -10.97 -4.05 8.39
C SER A 53 -9.63 -3.96 9.10
N MET A 54 -8.57 -4.53 8.53
CA MET A 54 -7.26 -4.57 9.18
C MET A 54 -6.62 -3.17 9.19
N ALA A 55 -5.95 -2.85 10.30
CA ALA A 55 -5.18 -1.62 10.43
C ALA A 55 -3.93 -1.70 9.55
N ASP A 56 -3.55 -0.58 8.93
CA ASP A 56 -2.47 -0.55 7.94
C ASP A 56 -1.13 -1.00 8.53
N SER A 57 -0.90 -0.68 9.80
CA SER A 57 0.29 -1.08 10.58
C SER A 57 0.44 -2.58 10.83
N SER A 58 -0.61 -3.38 10.59
CA SER A 58 -0.63 -4.77 11.08
C SER A 58 0.30 -5.69 10.28
N MET A 59 0.44 -5.47 8.97
CA MET A 59 1.26 -6.31 8.09
C MET A 59 2.57 -5.65 7.66
N THR A 60 2.92 -4.51 8.26
CA THR A 60 4.13 -3.78 7.88
C THR A 60 5.39 -4.62 8.10
N GLU A 61 5.47 -5.36 9.21
CA GLU A 61 6.58 -6.28 9.46
C GLU A 61 6.66 -7.40 8.42
N GLU A 62 5.54 -7.95 7.99
CA GLU A 62 5.54 -9.02 6.98
C GLU A 62 6.08 -8.53 5.63
N VAL A 63 5.66 -7.34 5.19
CA VAL A 63 6.13 -6.73 3.93
C VAL A 63 7.59 -6.30 4.02
N LEU A 64 8.02 -5.79 5.18
CA LEU A 64 9.37 -5.25 5.34
C LEU A 64 10.41 -6.31 5.70
N SER A 65 10.04 -7.37 6.41
CA SER A 65 10.96 -8.48 6.76
C SER A 65 11.48 -9.22 5.54
N GLN A 66 10.71 -9.26 4.44
CA GLN A 66 11.15 -9.86 3.18
C GLN A 66 12.19 -9.00 2.44
N PHE A 67 12.33 -7.72 2.81
CA PHE A 67 13.20 -6.78 2.13
C PHE A 67 14.15 -6.07 3.10
N GLY A 68 15.43 -6.44 3.08
CA GLY A 68 16.48 -5.93 3.98
C GLY A 68 16.90 -4.48 3.76
N THR A 69 15.99 -3.57 3.40
CA THR A 69 16.28 -2.14 3.30
C THR A 69 16.30 -1.49 4.67
N PRO A 70 17.36 -0.75 5.02
CA PRO A 70 17.50 -0.15 6.34
C PRO A 70 16.58 1.05 6.58
N THR A 71 15.94 1.60 5.54
CA THR A 71 15.08 2.79 5.67
C THR A 71 13.87 2.71 4.76
N VAL A 72 12.69 2.94 5.32
CA VAL A 72 11.40 2.84 4.63
C VAL A 72 10.57 4.09 4.91
N LEU A 73 9.94 4.65 3.87
CA LEU A 73 9.00 5.76 4.02
C LEU A 73 7.58 5.22 4.15
N GLY A 74 6.94 5.52 5.28
CA GLY A 74 5.56 5.14 5.57
C GLY A 74 4.61 6.33 5.63
N ASP A 75 3.34 6.07 5.41
CA ASP A 75 2.25 7.03 5.63
C ASP A 75 1.88 7.20 7.12
N MET A 76 1.06 8.21 7.42
CA MET A 76 0.53 8.48 8.76
C MET A 76 -0.16 7.27 9.42
N GLY A 77 -0.70 6.34 8.62
CA GLY A 77 -1.33 5.11 9.11
C GLY A 77 -0.35 4.17 9.81
N TYR A 78 0.95 4.35 9.61
CA TYR A 78 2.03 3.53 10.17
C TYR A 78 2.71 4.17 11.40
N LEU A 79 2.17 5.26 11.94
CA LEU A 79 2.77 6.06 13.02
C LEU A 79 2.78 5.37 14.42
N GLY A 80 2.34 4.11 14.54
CA GLY A 80 2.29 3.42 15.83
C GLY A 80 3.67 3.26 16.47
N GLN A 81 3.84 3.66 17.74
CA GLN A 81 5.13 3.56 18.44
C GLN A 81 5.59 2.10 18.56
N SER A 82 4.68 1.18 18.92
CA SER A 82 4.98 -0.25 19.00
C SER A 82 5.42 -0.86 17.67
N LEU A 83 4.98 -0.31 16.53
CA LEU A 83 5.45 -0.74 15.22
C LEU A 83 6.89 -0.24 14.98
N HIS A 84 7.19 1.03 15.32
CA HIS A 84 8.53 1.57 15.18
C HIS A 84 9.53 0.82 16.05
N ASP A 85 9.19 0.55 17.32
CA ASP A 85 10.06 -0.17 18.25
C ASP A 85 10.39 -1.58 17.74
N ARG A 86 9.41 -2.28 17.14
CA ARG A 86 9.61 -3.62 16.57
C ARG A 86 10.47 -3.59 15.31
N LEU A 87 10.23 -2.65 14.40
CA LEU A 87 11.03 -2.50 13.18
C LEU A 87 12.47 -2.07 13.49
N GLU A 88 12.68 -1.25 14.52
CA GLU A 88 14.02 -0.85 14.96
C GLU A 88 14.83 -2.05 15.47
N LEU A 89 14.19 -3.02 16.15
CA LEU A 89 14.83 -4.29 16.54
C LEU A 89 15.24 -5.14 15.34
N GLU A 90 14.53 -5.02 14.22
CA GLU A 90 14.85 -5.68 12.94
C GLU A 90 15.88 -4.87 12.11
N GLY A 91 16.34 -3.72 12.60
CA GLY A 91 17.28 -2.85 11.91
C GLY A 91 16.65 -1.99 10.80
N ILE A 92 15.33 -1.81 10.83
CA ILE A 92 14.56 -1.08 9.83
C ILE A 92 14.10 0.27 10.41
N ASP A 93 14.59 1.36 9.83
CA ASP A 93 14.16 2.72 10.17
C ASP A 93 12.90 3.10 9.38
N LEU A 94 11.74 2.98 10.01
CA LEU A 94 10.47 3.41 9.45
C LEU A 94 10.26 4.91 9.70
N MET A 95 10.19 5.67 8.61
CA MET A 95 9.97 7.11 8.67
C MET A 95 8.56 7.48 8.27
N THR A 96 7.84 8.10 9.19
CA THR A 96 6.46 8.57 8.97
C THR A 96 6.35 10.09 9.20
N PRO A 97 5.41 10.79 8.53
CA PRO A 97 5.11 12.16 8.89
C PRO A 97 4.53 12.21 10.31
N VAL A 98 4.72 13.32 11.02
CA VAL A 98 4.20 13.49 12.39
C VAL A 98 2.83 14.17 12.38
N ARG A 99 1.96 13.83 13.35
CA ARG A 99 0.69 14.56 13.54
C ARG A 99 0.99 15.97 14.03
N LYS A 100 0.14 16.95 13.67
CA LYS A 100 0.28 18.37 14.09
C LYS A 100 0.45 18.55 15.60
N ASN A 101 -0.17 17.69 16.41
CA ASN A 101 -0.17 17.76 17.87
C ASN A 101 0.95 16.95 18.54
N MET A 102 1.81 16.28 17.77
CA MET A 102 2.96 15.57 18.32
C MET A 102 4.17 16.48 18.40
N LYS A 103 5.05 16.23 19.38
CA LYS A 103 6.38 16.86 19.40
C LYS A 103 7.04 16.62 18.05
N GLN A 104 7.40 17.69 17.36
CA GLN A 104 8.08 17.60 16.06
C GLN A 104 9.42 16.88 16.27
N LYS A 105 9.47 15.59 15.92
CA LYS A 105 10.74 15.01 15.49
C LYS A 105 11.09 15.73 14.19
N LYS A 106 12.33 16.24 14.06
CA LYS A 106 12.81 16.76 12.77
C LYS A 106 12.58 15.63 11.76
N ILE A 107 11.72 15.86 10.76
CA ILE A 107 11.65 14.97 9.60
C ILE A 107 13.02 15.11 8.94
N LEU A 108 13.91 14.16 9.22
CA LEU A 108 15.32 14.24 8.85
C LEU A 108 15.52 14.13 7.33
N PHE A 109 14.46 13.80 6.59
CA PHE A 109 14.49 13.55 5.17
C PHE A 109 14.02 14.77 4.36
N PRO A 110 14.94 15.44 3.63
CA PRO A 110 14.54 16.46 2.67
C PRO A 110 13.64 15.84 1.59
N ASN A 111 12.61 16.59 1.19
CA ASN A 111 11.68 16.22 0.11
C ASN A 111 10.78 14.99 0.37
N PHE A 112 10.47 14.63 1.62
CA PHE A 112 9.52 13.54 1.95
C PHE A 112 8.24 13.58 1.10
N SER A 113 7.61 14.76 0.97
CA SER A 113 6.40 14.94 0.15
C SER A 113 6.61 14.63 -1.34
N LYS A 114 7.79 14.90 -1.92
CA LYS A 114 8.07 14.56 -3.33
C LYS A 114 8.28 13.06 -3.50
N ARG A 115 8.93 12.41 -2.53
CA ARG A 115 9.15 10.95 -2.54
C ARG A 115 7.82 10.21 -2.37
N ARG A 116 6.93 10.68 -1.49
CA ARG A 116 5.57 10.14 -1.34
C ARG A 116 4.73 10.26 -2.63
N LYS A 117 4.95 11.30 -3.45
CA LYS A 117 4.29 11.38 -4.78
C LYS A 117 4.69 10.24 -5.72
N VAL A 118 5.78 9.51 -5.48
CA VAL A 118 6.12 8.32 -6.26
C VAL A 118 5.05 7.25 -6.05
N ILE A 119 4.82 6.84 -4.80
CA ILE A 119 3.82 5.79 -4.49
C ILE A 119 2.40 6.20 -4.89
N GLU A 120 2.03 7.48 -4.73
CA GLU A 120 0.73 7.99 -5.21
C GLU A 120 0.58 7.87 -6.73
N ARG A 121 1.65 8.14 -7.50
CA ARG A 121 1.67 7.94 -8.96
C ARG A 121 1.57 6.46 -9.33
N VAL A 122 2.27 5.58 -8.62
CA VAL A 122 2.17 4.12 -8.82
C VAL A 122 0.72 3.65 -8.64
N PHE A 123 0.09 3.96 -7.50
CA PHE A 123 -1.31 3.58 -7.25
C PHE A 123 -2.29 4.15 -8.27
N SER A 124 -2.08 5.40 -8.72
CA SER A 124 -2.87 6.00 -9.80
C SER A 124 -2.75 5.18 -11.10
N PHE A 125 -1.53 4.78 -11.46
CA PHE A 125 -1.29 3.97 -12.65
C PHE A 125 -1.91 2.57 -12.53
N LEU A 126 -1.72 1.90 -11.39
CA LEU A 126 -2.33 0.58 -11.13
C LEU A 126 -3.86 0.64 -11.18
N THR A 127 -4.46 1.72 -10.68
CA THR A 127 -5.90 1.98 -10.78
C THR A 127 -6.34 2.10 -12.23
N ASN A 128 -5.58 2.82 -13.05
CA ASN A 128 -5.85 2.96 -14.49
C ASN A 128 -5.76 1.60 -15.22
N LEU A 129 -4.79 0.75 -14.88
CA LEU A 129 -4.68 -0.63 -15.36
C LEU A 129 -5.80 -1.54 -14.84
N GLY A 130 -6.57 -1.09 -13.84
CA GLY A 130 -7.79 -1.75 -13.39
C GLY A 130 -7.65 -2.54 -12.09
N ALA A 131 -6.64 -2.27 -11.25
CA ALA A 131 -6.45 -2.93 -9.96
C ALA A 131 -7.70 -2.87 -9.07
N GLU A 132 -8.39 -1.71 -9.02
CA GLU A 132 -9.62 -1.55 -8.22
C GLU A 132 -10.87 -2.22 -8.83
N ARG A 133 -10.79 -2.63 -10.10
CA ARG A 133 -11.90 -3.17 -10.91
C ARG A 133 -11.74 -4.67 -11.17
N CYS A 134 -10.98 -5.38 -10.32
CA CYS A 134 -10.88 -6.83 -10.38
C CYS A 134 -12.26 -7.47 -10.11
N LYS A 135 -12.76 -8.24 -11.08
CA LYS A 135 -14.05 -8.95 -11.02
C LYS A 135 -13.89 -10.43 -10.69
N SER A 136 -12.67 -10.87 -10.34
CA SER A 136 -12.44 -12.27 -9.97
C SER A 136 -13.29 -12.63 -8.76
N ARG A 137 -13.85 -13.85 -8.78
CA ARG A 137 -14.64 -14.39 -7.67
C ARG A 137 -13.87 -15.43 -6.86
N SER A 138 -12.72 -15.89 -7.35
CA SER A 138 -11.80 -16.77 -6.61
C SER A 138 -10.58 -15.98 -6.11
N PRO A 139 -10.02 -16.34 -4.94
CA PRO A 139 -8.79 -15.75 -4.42
C PRO A 139 -7.63 -15.86 -5.42
N GLN A 140 -7.44 -17.04 -6.01
CA GLN A 140 -6.35 -17.31 -6.96
C GLN A 140 -6.51 -16.47 -8.22
N GLY A 141 -7.73 -16.33 -8.74
CA GLY A 141 -7.98 -15.49 -9.91
C GLY A 141 -7.82 -13.99 -9.60
N PHE A 142 -8.07 -13.58 -8.35
CA PHE A 142 -7.82 -12.22 -7.90
C PHE A 142 -6.32 -11.93 -7.85
N GLN A 143 -5.56 -12.82 -7.20
CA GLN A 143 -4.10 -12.75 -7.09
C GLN A 143 -3.44 -12.74 -8.47
N LEU A 144 -3.77 -13.71 -9.34
CA LEU A 144 -3.24 -13.77 -10.70
C LEU A 144 -3.46 -12.46 -11.46
N LYS A 145 -4.67 -11.88 -11.36
CA LYS A 145 -4.98 -10.65 -12.07
C LYS A 145 -4.21 -9.45 -11.51
N LEU A 146 -4.00 -9.40 -10.20
CA LEU A 146 -3.18 -8.37 -9.56
C LEU A 146 -1.72 -8.49 -10.01
N GLU A 147 -1.14 -9.69 -9.98
CA GLU A 147 0.23 -9.95 -10.42
C GLU A 147 0.43 -9.61 -11.90
N MET A 148 -0.54 -9.94 -12.76
CA MET A 148 -0.52 -9.53 -14.17
C MET A 148 -0.50 -8.00 -14.33
N ILE A 149 -1.25 -7.27 -13.50
CA ILE A 149 -1.27 -5.80 -13.51
C ILE A 149 0.09 -5.24 -13.04
N LEU A 150 0.65 -5.79 -11.97
CA LEU A 150 1.97 -5.38 -11.44
C LEU A 150 3.09 -5.66 -12.47
N LEU A 151 3.04 -6.81 -13.14
CA LEU A 151 3.97 -7.15 -14.22
C LEU A 151 3.83 -6.19 -15.40
N ALA A 152 2.60 -5.94 -15.86
CA ALA A 152 2.34 -5.01 -16.95
C ALA A 152 2.84 -3.60 -16.61
N TYR A 153 2.57 -3.12 -15.40
CA TYR A 153 3.10 -1.85 -14.90
C TYR A 153 4.63 -1.81 -14.94
N SER A 154 5.30 -2.85 -14.43
CA SER A 154 6.76 -2.94 -14.38
C SER A 154 7.41 -2.89 -15.76
N LEU A 155 6.81 -3.58 -16.74
CA LEU A 155 7.25 -3.57 -18.13
C LEU A 155 7.04 -2.21 -18.79
N LEU A 156 5.88 -1.58 -18.58
CA LEU A 156 5.60 -0.23 -19.10
C LEU A 156 6.55 0.81 -18.52
N LEU A 157 6.82 0.74 -17.21
CA LEU A 157 7.77 1.62 -16.53
C LEU A 157 9.19 1.44 -17.08
N LYS A 158 9.61 0.19 -17.29
CA LYS A 158 10.92 -0.12 -17.90
C LYS A 158 11.04 0.50 -19.30
N SER A 159 10.02 0.32 -20.15
CA SER A 159 10.00 0.89 -21.50
C SER A 159 10.04 2.42 -21.48
N ALA A 160 9.27 3.05 -20.59
CA ALA A 160 9.26 4.51 -20.45
C ALA A 160 10.64 5.05 -20.05
N LYS A 161 11.32 4.39 -19.11
CA LYS A 161 12.68 4.78 -18.67
C LYS A 161 13.76 4.54 -19.71
N SER A 162 13.62 3.50 -20.54
CA SER A 162 14.56 3.28 -21.65
C SER A 162 14.46 4.31 -22.77
N LEU A 163 13.41 5.14 -22.77
CA LEU A 163 13.19 6.23 -23.73
C LEU A 163 13.66 7.59 -23.20
N GLU A 164 14.04 7.69 -21.92
CA GLU A 164 14.67 8.89 -21.37
C GLU A 164 16.18 8.84 -21.65
N PRO A 165 16.74 9.77 -22.47
CA PRO A 165 18.15 9.78 -22.85
C PRO A 165 19.09 10.19 -21.70
#